data_AF-A0A1V6X8X2-F1
#
_entry.id   AF-A0A1V6X8X2-F1
#
_cell.length_a   1.000
_cell.length_b   1.000
_cell.length_c   1.000
_cell.angle_alpha   90.00
_cell.angle_beta   90.00
_cell.angle_gamma   90.00
#
_symmetry.space_group_name_H-M   'P 1'
#
loop_
_entity.id
_entity.type
_entity.pdbx_description
1 polymer ?
#
loop_
_entity_poly.entity_id
_entity_poly.type
_entity_poly.pdbx_seq_one_letter_code
_entity_poly.pdbx_strand_id
1 'polypeptide(L)'
;MAAWLDLVKENEAWNLIDTNRLEQLVQELPNPKCQYPSLLYFSGNSNRKKALRVLFPYNNITRKCPAGLIRLHLSTKTANTQNPILFAESSLCLEQSLGDSRWLKHSTTKHQTFSVAGAEGTLPPTRLQQEAKKQLVLPWTQILCLFLDSVPDIQAATNLLQRPRRQLNIGDEVVPAPTQVIIVLTNSQSAIKAFAQECAQLQKLIDIGTVTILDLRPRPQYSPGPANLRLSALLGVSSERFLEHSDTKPRMAPACTTI
;
A
#
# COMPACT_ATOMS: atom_id res chain seq x y z
N MET A 1 -14.94 -7.93 -1.86
CA MET A 1 -13.75 -7.05 -1.72
C MET A 1 -14.28 -5.64 -1.80
N ALA A 2 -13.87 -4.76 -0.89
CA ALA A 2 -14.56 -3.48 -0.70
C ALA A 2 -13.53 -2.37 -0.54
N ALA A 3 -13.81 -1.23 -1.16
CA ALA A 3 -13.19 0.03 -0.77
C ALA A 3 -13.39 0.23 0.73
N TRP A 4 -12.42 0.84 1.41
CA TRP A 4 -12.61 1.35 2.76
C TRP A 4 -13.07 2.80 2.68
N LEU A 5 -12.26 3.63 2.03
CA LEU A 5 -12.58 5.02 1.75
C LEU A 5 -12.78 5.21 0.25
N ASP A 6 -13.75 6.04 -0.11
CA ASP A 6 -13.97 6.49 -1.48
C ASP A 6 -14.25 7.99 -1.56
N LEU A 7 -14.06 8.58 -2.73
CA LEU A 7 -14.40 9.97 -3.03
C LEU A 7 -15.39 9.99 -4.19
N VAL A 8 -16.57 10.55 -3.95
CA VAL A 8 -17.65 10.61 -4.93
C VAL A 8 -18.01 12.06 -5.17
N LYS A 9 -18.16 12.43 -6.44
CA LYS A 9 -18.66 13.74 -6.81
C LYS A 9 -20.17 13.65 -7.03
N GLU A 10 -20.95 14.37 -6.23
CA GLU A 10 -22.40 14.44 -6.33
C GLU A 10 -22.82 15.91 -6.34
N ASN A 11 -23.63 16.30 -7.32
CA ASN A 11 -24.15 17.67 -7.45
C ASN A 11 -23.04 18.75 -7.33
N GLU A 12 -21.93 18.53 -8.03
CA GLU A 12 -20.72 19.38 -8.01
C GLU A 12 -19.98 19.47 -6.66
N ALA A 13 -20.47 18.84 -5.61
CA ALA A 13 -19.79 18.69 -4.33
C ALA A 13 -19.02 17.37 -4.26
N TRP A 14 -17.88 17.39 -3.55
CA TRP A 14 -17.16 16.16 -3.24
C TRP A 14 -17.63 15.61 -1.90
N ASN A 15 -17.88 14.31 -1.87
CA ASN A 15 -18.25 13.56 -0.69
C ASN A 15 -17.19 12.49 -0.42
N LEU A 16 -16.67 12.47 0.81
CA LEU A 16 -15.86 11.37 1.32
C LEU A 16 -16.79 10.30 1.89
N ILE A 17 -16.58 9.07 1.47
CA ILE A 17 -17.40 7.94 1.91
C ILE A 17 -16.56 6.96 2.71
N ASP A 18 -16.97 6.69 3.94
CA ASP A 18 -16.51 5.54 4.71
C ASP A 18 -17.53 4.40 4.56
N THR A 19 -17.07 3.30 4.00
CA THR A 19 -17.86 2.09 3.77
C THR A 19 -18.04 1.23 5.03
N ASN A 20 -17.46 1.65 6.16
CA ASN A 20 -17.32 0.88 7.40
C ASN A 20 -16.51 -0.43 7.24
N ARG A 21 -15.70 -0.54 6.17
CA ARG A 21 -14.94 -1.76 5.90
C ARG A 21 -13.92 -2.09 7.00
N LEU A 22 -13.31 -1.08 7.62
CA LEU A 22 -12.38 -1.29 8.72
C LEU A 22 -13.09 -1.92 9.92
N GLU A 23 -14.25 -1.39 10.30
CA GLU A 23 -15.04 -1.93 11.41
C GLU A 23 -15.50 -3.37 11.12
N GLN A 24 -15.99 -3.62 9.90
CA GLN A 24 -16.36 -4.98 9.47
C GLN A 24 -15.20 -5.95 9.60
N LEU A 25 -14.01 -5.58 9.13
CA LEU A 25 -12.83 -6.44 9.21
C LEU A 25 -12.42 -6.73 10.65
N VAL A 26 -12.54 -5.75 11.55
CA VAL A 26 -12.25 -5.94 12.98
C VAL A 26 -13.28 -6.87 13.63
N GLN A 27 -14.57 -6.73 13.28
CA GLN A 27 -15.63 -7.61 13.78
C GLN A 27 -15.52 -9.04 13.25
N GLU A 28 -14.99 -9.22 12.03
CA GLU A 28 -14.73 -10.53 11.41
C GLU A 28 -13.51 -11.26 12.01
N LEU A 29 -12.71 -10.59 12.87
CA LEU A 29 -11.56 -11.23 13.50
C LEU A 29 -11.99 -12.32 14.50
N PRO A 30 -11.19 -13.40 14.67
CA PRO A 30 -11.52 -14.48 15.61
C PRO A 30 -11.69 -14.04 17.06
N ASN A 31 -10.91 -13.06 17.50
CA ASN A 31 -10.98 -12.51 18.85
C ASN A 31 -10.73 -10.98 18.82
N PRO A 32 -11.73 -10.18 18.41
CA PRO A 32 -11.56 -8.75 18.19
C PRO A 32 -11.11 -7.97 19.44
N LYS A 33 -11.38 -8.49 20.64
CA LYS A 33 -11.04 -7.82 21.91
C LYS A 33 -9.61 -8.08 22.37
N CYS A 34 -8.97 -9.15 21.88
CA CYS A 34 -7.62 -9.55 22.30
C CYS A 34 -6.62 -9.51 21.14
N GLN A 35 -7.03 -8.99 19.99
CA GLN A 35 -6.18 -8.83 18.82
C GLN A 35 -5.90 -7.36 18.56
N TYR A 36 -4.66 -7.06 18.18
CA TYR A 36 -4.15 -5.70 17.98
C TYR A 36 -3.75 -5.55 16.50
N PRO A 37 -4.71 -5.20 15.62
CA PRO A 37 -4.43 -5.12 14.19
C PRO A 37 -3.42 -4.00 13.88
N SER A 38 -2.48 -4.29 12.97
CA SER A 38 -1.55 -3.31 12.42
C SER A 38 -1.88 -3.00 10.95
N LEU A 39 -1.72 -1.75 10.54
CA LEU A 39 -1.99 -1.29 9.19
C LEU A 39 -0.70 -1.12 8.38
N LEU A 40 -0.58 -1.91 7.32
CA LEU A 40 0.41 -1.79 6.26
C LEU A 40 -0.22 -1.11 5.06
N TYR A 41 0.31 0.03 4.66
CA TYR A 41 -0.24 0.80 3.55
C TYR A 41 0.68 0.75 2.34
N PHE A 42 0.17 0.21 1.23
CA PHE A 42 0.88 0.14 -0.03
C PHE A 42 0.31 1.19 -1.00
N SER A 43 1.13 2.16 -1.38
CA SER A 43 0.75 3.19 -2.35
C SER A 43 1.68 3.19 -3.54
N GLY A 44 1.12 3.27 -4.75
CA GLY A 44 1.92 3.40 -5.97
C GLY A 44 1.32 2.77 -7.21
N ASN A 45 2.15 2.69 -8.25
CA ASN A 45 1.80 2.28 -9.60
C ASN A 45 1.46 0.77 -9.73
N SER A 46 1.33 0.29 -10.96
CA SER A 46 0.97 -1.11 -11.25
C SER A 46 1.98 -2.15 -10.72
N ASN A 47 3.24 -1.79 -10.50
CA ASN A 47 4.24 -2.69 -9.92
C ASN A 47 3.92 -3.05 -8.47
N ARG A 48 3.20 -2.17 -7.74
CA ARG A 48 2.60 -2.51 -6.44
C ARG A 48 1.76 -3.78 -6.51
N LYS A 49 0.88 -3.88 -7.51
CA LYS A 49 -0.01 -5.04 -7.69
C LYS A 49 0.79 -6.31 -7.98
N LYS A 50 1.87 -6.22 -8.75
CA LYS A 50 2.77 -7.35 -9.02
C LYS A 50 3.48 -7.80 -7.74
N ALA A 51 4.04 -6.87 -6.97
CA ALA A 51 4.71 -7.18 -5.71
C ALA A 51 3.75 -7.79 -4.68
N LEU A 52 2.56 -7.22 -4.51
CA LEU A 52 1.56 -7.75 -3.57
C LEU A 52 1.09 -9.16 -3.92
N ARG A 53 0.97 -9.51 -5.22
CA ARG A 53 0.68 -10.89 -5.65
C ARG A 53 1.77 -11.88 -5.24
N VAL A 54 3.04 -11.45 -5.26
CA VAL A 54 4.18 -12.30 -4.90
C VAL A 54 4.29 -12.44 -3.38
N LEU A 55 4.15 -11.34 -2.64
CA LEU A 55 4.28 -11.31 -1.18
C LEU A 55 3.09 -11.96 -0.48
N PHE A 56 1.89 -11.80 -1.03
CA PHE A 56 0.63 -12.23 -0.43
C PHE A 56 -0.22 -13.02 -1.44
N PRO A 57 0.27 -14.18 -1.91
CA PRO A 57 -0.36 -14.91 -3.02
C PRO A 57 -1.75 -15.46 -2.69
N TYR A 58 -2.04 -15.70 -1.41
CA TYR A 58 -3.34 -16.21 -0.95
C TYR A 58 -4.33 -15.12 -0.57
N ASN A 59 -3.87 -13.87 -0.54
CA ASN A 59 -4.72 -12.74 -0.29
C ASN A 59 -5.19 -12.26 -1.64
N ASN A 60 -6.49 -12.28 -1.88
CA ASN A 60 -7.10 -11.92 -3.17
C ASN A 60 -6.91 -10.43 -3.58
N ILE A 61 -5.95 -9.71 -2.99
CA ILE A 61 -5.68 -8.26 -2.99
C ILE A 61 -5.81 -7.61 -4.37
N THR A 62 -5.59 -8.35 -5.45
CA THR A 62 -5.57 -7.80 -6.82
C THR A 62 -6.73 -8.22 -7.73
N ARG A 63 -7.78 -8.87 -7.22
CA ARG A 63 -8.98 -9.14 -8.03
C ARG A 63 -9.64 -7.82 -8.47
N LYS A 64 -10.21 -7.81 -9.68
CA LYS A 64 -11.02 -6.69 -10.18
C LYS A 64 -12.19 -6.49 -9.21
N CYS A 65 -12.17 -5.38 -8.49
CA CYS A 65 -13.06 -5.02 -7.42
C CYS A 65 -13.51 -3.57 -7.67
N PRO A 66 -14.71 -3.16 -7.22
CA PRO A 66 -15.13 -1.77 -7.29
C PRO A 66 -14.00 -0.83 -6.90
N ALA A 67 -13.81 0.19 -7.75
CA ALA A 67 -12.83 1.24 -7.54
C ALA A 67 -13.15 2.00 -6.25
N GLY A 68 -12.12 2.54 -5.63
CA GLY A 68 -12.26 3.31 -4.39
C GLY A 68 -10.92 3.89 -4.01
N LEU A 69 -10.93 5.05 -3.37
CA LEU A 69 -9.72 5.80 -3.00
C LEU A 69 -8.69 4.94 -2.27
N ILE A 70 -9.15 4.14 -1.30
CA ILE A 70 -8.31 3.25 -0.49
C ILE A 70 -9.07 1.95 -0.31
N ARG A 71 -8.43 0.83 -0.62
CA ARG A 71 -9.00 -0.51 -0.39
C ARG A 71 -8.32 -1.12 0.80
N LEU A 72 -9.07 -1.94 1.55
CA LEU A 72 -8.60 -2.53 2.79
C LEU A 72 -8.85 -4.04 2.79
N HIS A 73 -7.82 -4.79 3.18
CA HIS A 73 -7.82 -6.25 3.19
C HIS A 73 -7.25 -6.79 4.50
N LEU A 74 -7.78 -7.90 4.99
CA LEU A 74 -7.17 -8.65 6.08
C LEU A 74 -6.17 -9.67 5.53
N SER A 75 -5.03 -9.80 6.21
CA SER A 75 -4.08 -10.86 5.97
C SER A 75 -4.64 -12.21 6.42
N THR A 76 -5.02 -13.10 5.50
CA THR A 76 -5.48 -14.45 5.83
C THR A 76 -4.46 -15.24 6.64
N LYS A 77 -3.17 -15.03 6.43
CA LYS A 77 -2.10 -15.69 7.19
C LYS A 77 -2.02 -15.22 8.64
N THR A 78 -2.27 -13.93 8.91
CA THR A 78 -2.11 -13.36 10.26
C THR A 78 -3.44 -13.12 10.97
N ALA A 79 -4.57 -13.40 10.32
CA ALA A 79 -5.92 -13.22 10.86
C ALA A 79 -6.15 -13.89 12.22
N ASN A 80 -5.50 -15.04 12.47
CA ASN A 80 -5.63 -15.81 13.71
C ASN A 80 -4.54 -15.49 14.75
N THR A 81 -3.63 -14.56 14.46
CA THR A 81 -2.54 -14.18 15.37
C THR A 81 -2.97 -13.05 16.31
N GLN A 82 -2.23 -12.82 17.40
CA GLN A 82 -2.50 -11.68 18.29
C GLN A 82 -2.37 -10.33 17.57
N ASN A 83 -1.55 -10.23 16.52
CA ASN A 83 -1.31 -9.00 15.76
C ASN A 83 -1.68 -9.20 14.29
N PRO A 84 -2.98 -9.24 13.95
CA PRO A 84 -3.41 -9.40 12.57
C PRO A 84 -2.97 -8.21 11.72
N ILE A 85 -2.66 -8.47 10.45
CA ILE A 85 -2.16 -7.44 9.54
C ILE A 85 -3.30 -7.03 8.60
N LEU A 86 -3.58 -5.73 8.56
CA LEU A 86 -4.47 -5.10 7.60
C LEU A 86 -3.64 -4.45 6.48
N PHE A 87 -4.03 -4.70 5.23
CA PHE A 87 -3.41 -4.11 4.05
C PHE A 87 -4.30 -3.01 3.49
N ALA A 88 -3.86 -1.76 3.59
CA ALA A 88 -4.42 -0.67 2.80
C ALA A 88 -3.70 -0.60 1.44
N GLU A 89 -4.44 -0.34 0.38
CA GLU A 89 -3.86 -0.08 -0.94
C GLU A 89 -4.52 1.11 -1.65
N SER A 90 -3.70 1.90 -2.35
CA SER A 90 -4.18 2.97 -3.23
C SER A 90 -3.18 3.27 -4.34
N SER A 91 -3.62 3.88 -5.44
CA SER A 91 -2.69 4.56 -6.35
C SER A 91 -1.95 5.72 -5.65
N LEU A 92 -0.79 6.13 -6.17
CA LEU A 92 -0.20 7.42 -5.81
C LEU A 92 -0.83 8.58 -6.60
N CYS A 93 -1.03 8.39 -7.91
CA CYS A 93 -1.63 9.38 -8.80
C CYS A 93 -3.16 9.31 -8.85
N LEU A 94 -3.81 10.30 -9.47
CA LEU A 94 -5.27 10.39 -9.62
C LEU A 94 -5.90 9.05 -10.03
N GLU A 95 -6.78 8.48 -9.22
CA GLU A 95 -7.66 7.43 -9.73
C GLU A 95 -8.77 8.09 -10.55
N GLN A 96 -8.77 7.84 -11.87
CA GLN A 96 -9.80 8.32 -12.78
C GLN A 96 -11.15 7.60 -12.57
N SER A 97 -11.14 6.44 -11.91
CA SER A 97 -12.31 5.60 -11.66
C SER A 97 -12.99 5.85 -10.31
N LEU A 98 -12.74 6.99 -9.66
CA LEU A 98 -13.37 7.31 -8.38
C LEU A 98 -14.86 7.62 -8.55
N GLY A 99 -15.65 7.20 -7.57
CA GLY A 99 -17.05 7.53 -7.53
C GLY A 99 -17.89 6.89 -8.63
N ASP A 100 -17.59 5.64 -8.99
CA ASP A 100 -18.54 4.81 -9.72
C ASP A 100 -19.73 4.50 -8.78
N SER A 101 -20.61 5.49 -8.63
CA SER A 101 -21.77 5.57 -7.72
C SER A 101 -22.71 4.36 -7.84
N ARG A 102 -22.56 3.57 -8.90
CA ARG A 102 -23.24 2.31 -9.14
C ARG A 102 -23.08 1.32 -7.99
N TRP A 103 -21.93 1.29 -7.30
CA TRP A 103 -21.78 0.41 -6.14
C TRP A 103 -22.59 0.90 -4.93
N LEU A 104 -22.56 2.22 -4.65
CA LEU A 104 -23.29 2.82 -3.53
C LEU A 104 -24.82 2.74 -3.71
N LYS A 105 -25.30 2.89 -4.94
CA LYS A 105 -26.73 2.79 -5.28
C LYS A 105 -27.34 1.41 -5.03
N HIS A 106 -26.52 0.37 -4.98
CA HIS A 106 -26.98 -1.02 -4.76
C HIS A 106 -26.46 -1.63 -3.46
N SER A 107 -25.69 -0.88 -2.66
CA SER A 107 -25.15 -1.40 -1.42
C SER A 107 -26.17 -1.23 -0.29
N THR A 108 -26.57 -2.34 0.32
CA THR A 108 -27.38 -2.35 1.56
C THR A 108 -26.54 -2.09 2.81
N THR A 109 -25.21 -1.96 2.68
CA THR A 109 -24.33 -1.65 3.80
C THR A 109 -24.45 -0.19 4.22
N LYS A 110 -24.60 0.01 5.54
CA LYS A 110 -24.47 1.32 6.17
C LYS A 110 -23.11 1.89 5.78
N HIS A 111 -23.09 3.01 5.09
CA HIS A 111 -21.90 3.81 4.82
C HIS A 111 -22.11 5.20 5.42
N GLN A 112 -21.01 5.85 5.80
CA GLN A 112 -21.02 7.22 6.29
C GLN A 112 -20.54 8.14 5.18
N THR A 113 -21.28 9.21 4.95
CA THR A 113 -20.97 10.21 3.93
C THR A 113 -20.63 11.52 4.61
N PHE A 114 -19.47 12.06 4.28
CA PHE A 114 -18.97 13.33 4.79
C PHE A 114 -18.83 14.30 3.64
N SER A 115 -19.61 15.37 3.67
CA SER A 115 -19.50 16.42 2.67
C SER A 115 -18.18 17.17 2.85
N VAL A 116 -17.38 17.21 1.78
CA VAL A 116 -16.16 18.01 1.74
C VAL A 116 -16.55 19.39 1.20
N ALA A 117 -17.00 20.26 2.11
CA ALA A 117 -17.26 21.65 1.79
C ALA A 117 -15.94 22.34 1.43
N GLY A 118 -15.80 22.73 0.16
CA GLY A 118 -14.70 23.59 -0.27
C GLY A 118 -14.92 24.99 0.30
N ALA A 119 -14.06 25.43 1.23
CA ALA A 119 -13.86 26.85 1.45
C ALA A 119 -13.50 27.48 0.09
N GLU A 120 -14.26 28.49 -0.32
CA GLU A 120 -14.18 29.22 -1.60
C GLU A 120 -13.06 28.78 -2.55
N GLY A 121 -13.44 27.93 -3.52
CA GLY A 121 -12.54 27.40 -4.54
C GLY A 121 -12.56 25.87 -4.58
N THR A 122 -13.00 25.31 -5.70
CA THR A 122 -13.01 23.86 -5.93
C THR A 122 -11.58 23.32 -5.89
N LEU A 123 -11.20 22.67 -4.79
CA LEU A 123 -9.90 21.99 -4.70
C LEU A 123 -9.76 20.97 -5.85
N PRO A 124 -8.59 20.91 -6.53
CA PRO A 124 -8.36 19.90 -7.55
C PRO A 124 -8.57 18.48 -6.98
N PRO A 125 -9.21 17.56 -7.72
CA PRO A 125 -9.49 16.21 -7.22
C PRO A 125 -8.24 15.45 -6.77
N THR A 126 -7.11 15.68 -7.45
CA THR A 126 -5.80 15.15 -7.07
C THR A 126 -5.39 15.57 -5.65
N ARG A 127 -5.57 16.84 -5.31
CA ARG A 127 -5.20 17.39 -4.01
C ARG A 127 -6.12 16.86 -2.91
N LEU A 128 -7.41 16.73 -3.20
CA LEU A 128 -8.37 16.14 -2.27
C LEU A 128 -8.03 14.68 -1.94
N GLN A 129 -7.69 13.88 -2.96
CA GLN A 129 -7.26 12.49 -2.75
C GLN A 129 -5.99 12.40 -1.91
N GLN A 130 -5.01 13.25 -2.19
CA GLN A 130 -3.76 13.29 -1.43
C GLN A 130 -4.03 13.67 0.02
N GLU A 131 -4.85 14.69 0.26
CA GLU A 131 -5.16 15.13 1.61
C GLU A 131 -5.95 14.08 2.40
N ALA A 132 -6.91 13.41 1.78
CA ALA A 132 -7.63 12.30 2.40
C ALA A 132 -6.66 11.17 2.81
N LYS A 133 -5.75 10.74 1.93
CA LYS A 133 -4.73 9.74 2.25
C LYS A 133 -3.81 10.21 3.39
N LYS A 134 -3.34 11.46 3.31
CA LYS A 134 -2.40 12.07 4.25
C LYS A 134 -3.00 12.26 5.64
N GLN A 135 -4.25 12.67 5.74
CA GLN A 135 -4.89 13.03 7.01
C GLN A 135 -5.70 11.91 7.65
N LEU A 136 -6.18 10.94 6.86
CA LEU A 136 -7.08 9.89 7.34
C LEU A 136 -6.44 8.52 7.45
N VAL A 137 -5.40 8.22 6.66
CA VAL A 137 -4.82 6.87 6.62
C VAL A 137 -3.38 6.83 7.11
N LEU A 138 -2.54 7.79 6.71
CA LEU A 138 -1.16 7.84 7.23
C LEU A 138 -1.06 7.87 8.76
N PRO A 139 -1.91 8.58 9.52
CA PRO A 139 -1.79 8.61 10.97
C PRO A 139 -1.96 7.22 11.60
N TRP A 140 -2.70 6.32 10.97
CA TRP A 140 -2.94 4.97 11.46
C TRP A 140 -2.00 3.93 10.85
N THR A 141 -1.11 4.34 9.94
CA THR A 141 -0.23 3.44 9.19
C THR A 141 1.05 3.16 9.99
N GLN A 142 1.37 1.90 10.27
CA GLN A 142 2.64 1.55 10.92
C GLN A 142 3.77 1.48 9.89
N ILE A 143 3.51 0.85 8.74
CA ILE A 143 4.46 0.73 7.64
C ILE A 143 3.83 1.27 6.35
N LEU A 144 4.45 2.29 5.77
CA LEU A 144 4.08 2.84 4.46
C LEU A 144 5.06 2.32 3.41
N CYS A 145 4.56 1.65 2.38
CA CYS A 145 5.35 1.14 1.26
C CYS A 145 4.98 1.88 -0.03
N LEU A 146 5.94 2.60 -0.59
CA LEU A 146 5.80 3.48 -1.74
C LEU A 146 6.44 2.86 -2.98
N PHE A 147 5.66 2.52 -3.99
CA PHE A 147 6.17 2.03 -5.27
C PHE A 147 6.30 3.18 -6.25
N LEU A 148 7.54 3.54 -6.57
CA LEU A 148 7.88 4.68 -7.42
C LEU A 148 8.53 4.19 -8.72
N ASP A 149 8.06 4.69 -9.86
CA ASP A 149 8.62 4.38 -11.18
C ASP A 149 9.03 5.62 -12.00
N SER A 150 8.63 6.82 -11.56
CA SER A 150 8.73 8.05 -12.33
C SER A 150 8.90 9.28 -11.43
N VAL A 151 9.29 10.41 -12.02
CA VAL A 151 9.42 11.68 -11.28
C VAL A 151 8.06 12.16 -10.70
N PRO A 152 6.93 12.08 -11.42
CA PRO A 152 5.63 12.41 -10.85
C PRO A 152 5.25 11.54 -9.64
N ASP A 153 5.63 10.25 -9.64
CA ASP A 153 5.42 9.37 -8.48
C ASP A 153 6.22 9.87 -7.27
N ILE A 154 7.47 10.31 -7.45
CA ILE A 154 8.28 10.88 -6.36
C ILE A 154 7.65 12.18 -5.85
N GLN A 155 7.21 13.06 -6.75
CA GLN A 155 6.55 14.32 -6.35
C GLN A 155 5.24 14.05 -5.60
N ALA A 156 4.44 13.08 -6.04
CA ALA A 156 3.24 12.65 -5.33
C ALA A 156 3.57 12.07 -3.94
N ALA A 157 4.62 11.25 -3.83
CA ALA A 157 5.10 10.70 -2.56
C ALA A 157 5.60 11.81 -1.62
N THR A 158 6.34 12.79 -2.15
CA THR A 158 6.78 13.97 -1.42
C THR A 158 5.58 14.72 -0.83
N ASN A 159 4.57 15.03 -1.65
CA ASN A 159 3.37 15.72 -1.19
C ASN A 159 2.58 14.91 -0.14
N LEU A 160 2.53 13.58 -0.30
CA LEU A 160 1.90 12.68 0.67
C LEU A 160 2.64 12.69 2.01
N LEU A 161 3.96 12.81 2.00
CA LEU A 161 4.81 12.76 3.18
C LEU A 161 5.01 14.14 3.85
N GLN A 162 4.74 15.23 3.13
CA GLN A 162 4.83 16.59 3.63
C GLN A 162 3.91 16.86 4.84
N ARG A 163 4.39 17.72 5.73
CA ARG A 163 3.64 18.23 6.89
C ARG A 163 2.73 19.41 6.51
N PRO A 164 1.69 19.71 7.30
CA PRO A 164 1.28 19.04 8.55
C PRO A 164 0.49 17.75 8.30
N ARG A 165 0.73 16.74 9.14
CA ARG A 165 -0.05 15.51 9.20
C ARG A 165 -0.87 15.53 10.49
N ARG A 166 -2.08 14.97 10.47
CA ARG A 166 -2.90 14.77 11.66
C ARG A 166 -2.09 13.96 12.67
N GLN A 167 -1.87 14.54 13.84
CA GLN A 167 -1.27 13.83 14.97
C GLN A 167 -2.35 12.99 15.63
N LEU A 168 -2.02 11.75 15.96
CA LEU A 168 -2.88 10.92 16.81
C LEU A 168 -2.42 11.12 18.24
N ASN A 169 -3.36 11.47 19.11
CA ASN A 169 -3.12 11.55 20.54
C ASN A 169 -3.89 10.42 21.21
N ILE A 170 -3.20 9.58 21.99
CA ILE A 170 -3.83 8.60 22.86
C ILE A 170 -3.61 9.10 24.29
N GLY A 171 -4.67 9.66 24.88
CA GLY A 171 -4.53 10.47 26.09
C GLY A 171 -3.65 11.69 25.80
N ASP A 172 -2.58 11.86 26.60
CA ASP A 172 -1.63 12.95 26.47
C ASP A 172 -0.43 12.61 25.55
N GLU A 173 -0.33 11.37 25.06
CA GLU A 173 0.79 10.91 24.24
C GLU A 173 0.51 11.06 22.74
N VAL A 174 1.44 11.71 22.03
CA VAL A 174 1.43 11.80 20.56
C VAL A 174 2.00 10.52 19.96
N VAL A 175 1.19 9.78 19.22
CA VAL A 175 1.61 8.57 18.50
C VAL A 175 2.36 8.96 17.21
N PRO A 176 3.64 8.57 17.06
CA PRO A 176 4.41 8.89 15.86
C PRO A 176 3.99 7.99 14.69
N ALA A 177 3.39 8.59 13.66
CA ALA A 177 2.97 7.88 12.45
C ALA A 177 3.35 8.60 11.13
N PRO A 178 3.66 7.86 10.04
CA PRO A 178 3.94 6.42 10.02
C PRO A 178 5.28 6.09 10.68
N THR A 179 5.38 4.90 11.29
CA THR A 179 6.57 4.48 12.05
C THR A 179 7.74 4.09 11.13
N GLN A 180 7.44 3.51 9.96
CA GLN A 180 8.42 3.11 8.96
C GLN A 180 7.96 3.43 7.54
N VAL A 181 8.87 3.96 6.71
CA VAL A 181 8.61 4.24 5.28
C VAL A 181 9.56 3.41 4.43
N ILE A 182 9.01 2.57 3.55
CA ILE A 182 9.77 1.75 2.60
C ILE A 182 9.53 2.31 1.21
N ILE A 183 10.60 2.76 0.54
CA ILE A 183 10.55 3.25 -0.84
C ILE A 183 11.05 2.15 -1.76
N VAL A 184 10.20 1.70 -2.69
CA VAL A 184 10.48 0.64 -3.64
C VAL A 184 10.64 1.25 -5.03
N LEU A 185 11.86 1.26 -5.55
CA LEU A 185 12.19 1.79 -6.88
C LEU A 185 12.14 0.67 -7.91
N THR A 186 11.30 0.81 -8.94
CA THR A 186 10.98 -0.32 -9.84
C THR A 186 11.39 -0.15 -11.30
N ASN A 187 11.71 1.06 -11.77
CA ASN A 187 11.97 1.33 -13.18
C ASN A 187 13.47 1.55 -13.48
N SER A 188 14.00 0.82 -14.48
CA SER A 188 15.40 0.88 -14.91
C SER A 188 15.73 1.98 -15.93
N GLN A 189 14.76 2.66 -16.54
CA GLN A 189 15.03 3.59 -17.64
C GLN A 189 14.82 5.08 -17.28
N SER A 190 15.94 5.81 -17.37
CA SER A 190 16.12 7.22 -17.74
C SER A 190 15.34 8.32 -17.00
N ALA A 191 15.89 8.75 -15.86
CA ALA A 191 16.06 10.16 -15.49
C ALA A 191 17.13 10.26 -14.39
N ILE A 192 18.33 9.73 -14.64
CA ILE A 192 19.32 9.38 -13.59
C ILE A 192 19.64 10.57 -12.66
N LYS A 193 19.67 11.81 -13.16
CA LYS A 193 19.94 12.99 -12.31
C LYS A 193 18.69 13.53 -11.62
N ALA A 194 17.64 13.86 -12.37
CA ALA A 194 16.41 14.43 -11.80
C ALA A 194 15.74 13.47 -10.80
N PHE A 195 15.66 12.18 -11.15
CA PHE A 195 15.09 11.15 -10.27
C PHE A 195 15.95 10.92 -9.02
N ALA A 196 17.28 10.92 -9.14
CA ALA A 196 18.17 10.80 -7.99
C ALA A 196 18.11 12.04 -7.08
N GLN A 197 18.01 13.23 -7.67
CA GLN A 197 17.85 14.49 -6.95
C GLN A 197 16.53 14.53 -6.17
N GLU A 198 15.43 14.16 -6.81
CA GLU A 198 14.10 14.06 -6.19
C GLU A 198 14.08 12.98 -5.08
N CYS A 199 14.71 11.82 -5.31
CA CYS A 199 14.91 10.82 -4.26
C CYS A 199 15.71 11.38 -3.05
N ALA A 200 16.75 12.17 -3.31
CA ALA A 200 17.55 12.78 -2.25
C ALA A 200 16.77 13.86 -1.49
N GLN A 201 15.88 14.60 -2.17
CA GLN A 201 14.98 15.54 -1.52
C GLN A 201 13.94 14.82 -0.65
N LEU A 202 13.38 13.72 -1.15
CA LEU A 202 12.45 12.89 -0.40
C LEU A 202 13.08 12.36 0.90
N GLN A 203 14.35 11.92 0.85
CA GLN A 203 15.08 11.47 2.04
C GLN A 203 15.21 12.58 3.10
N LYS A 204 15.48 13.83 2.68
CA LYS A 204 15.60 14.98 3.59
C LYS A 204 14.27 15.39 4.23
N LEU A 205 13.15 15.13 3.57
CA LEU A 205 11.82 15.50 4.08
C LEU A 205 11.30 14.53 5.15
N ILE A 206 11.88 13.33 5.23
CA ILE A 206 11.48 12.30 6.18
C ILE A 206 12.46 12.29 7.35
N ASP A 207 12.63 13.43 8.02
CA ASP A 207 13.51 13.55 9.20
C ASP A 207 12.94 12.84 10.46
N ILE A 208 11.72 12.29 10.40
CA ILE A 208 11.11 11.54 11.51
C ILE A 208 10.55 10.21 10.99
N GLY A 209 11.30 9.13 11.21
CA GLY A 209 10.93 7.74 10.92
C GLY A 209 12.07 6.95 10.26
N THR A 210 11.99 5.62 10.31
CA THR A 210 12.96 4.76 9.61
C THR A 210 12.61 4.69 8.12
N VAL A 211 13.42 5.31 7.27
CA VAL A 211 13.29 5.22 5.80
C VAL A 211 14.19 4.12 5.27
N THR A 212 13.61 3.16 4.53
CA THR A 212 14.36 2.11 3.85
C THR A 212 14.13 2.17 2.35
N ILE A 213 15.20 2.27 1.56
CA ILE A 213 15.11 2.28 0.10
C ILE A 213 15.45 0.90 -0.43
N LEU A 214 14.49 0.30 -1.13
CA LEU A 214 14.63 -0.95 -1.84
C LEU A 214 14.68 -0.70 -3.35
N ASP A 215 15.87 -0.80 -3.90
CA ASP A 215 16.11 -0.67 -5.33
C ASP A 215 15.87 -2.01 -6.05
N LEU A 216 14.73 -2.14 -6.72
CA LEU A 216 14.33 -3.32 -7.50
C LEU A 216 14.65 -3.18 -9.00
N ARG A 217 15.34 -2.11 -9.41
CA ARG A 217 15.67 -1.90 -10.82
C ARG A 217 16.57 -3.03 -11.30
N PRO A 218 16.31 -3.63 -12.48
CA PRO A 218 17.18 -4.67 -13.02
C PRO A 218 18.60 -4.12 -13.16
N ARG A 219 19.50 -4.61 -12.32
CA ARG A 219 20.94 -4.43 -12.51
C ARG A 219 21.39 -5.54 -13.45
N PRO A 220 22.21 -5.26 -14.48
CA PRO A 220 22.65 -6.26 -15.44
C PRO A 220 23.45 -7.44 -14.84
N GLN A 221 23.67 -7.45 -13.51
CA GLN A 221 24.50 -8.42 -12.80
C GLN A 221 23.77 -9.19 -11.69
N TYR A 222 22.46 -8.98 -11.46
CA TYR A 222 21.74 -9.63 -10.35
C TYR A 222 20.44 -10.30 -10.79
N SER A 223 20.35 -11.59 -10.50
CA SER A 223 19.16 -12.44 -10.67
C SER A 223 17.95 -11.86 -9.92
N PRO A 224 16.71 -12.00 -10.43
CA PRO A 224 15.50 -11.37 -9.87
C PRO A 224 15.00 -11.93 -8.51
N GLY A 225 15.73 -12.85 -7.87
CA GLY A 225 15.31 -13.56 -6.65
C GLY A 225 15.46 -12.84 -5.28
N PRO A 226 16.51 -12.05 -4.99
CA PRO A 226 16.82 -11.61 -3.62
C PRO A 226 15.97 -10.43 -3.13
N ALA A 227 15.28 -9.75 -4.03
CA ALA A 227 14.71 -8.45 -3.73
C ALA A 227 13.30 -8.53 -3.12
N ASN A 228 12.50 -9.52 -3.53
CA ASN A 228 11.23 -9.85 -2.89
C ASN A 228 11.43 -10.42 -1.48
N LEU A 229 12.51 -11.19 -1.28
CA LEU A 229 12.93 -11.68 0.03
C LEU A 229 13.23 -10.52 0.98
N ARG A 230 13.98 -9.51 0.52
CA ARG A 230 14.25 -8.29 1.30
C ARG A 230 12.99 -7.51 1.63
N LEU A 231 12.08 -7.32 0.68
CA LEU A 231 10.80 -6.66 0.95
C LEU A 231 9.97 -7.44 1.98
N SER A 232 9.93 -8.77 1.87
CA SER A 232 9.21 -9.62 2.82
C SER A 232 9.79 -9.55 4.24
N ALA A 233 11.13 -9.54 4.37
CA ALA A 233 11.81 -9.38 5.63
C ALA A 233 11.55 -8.00 6.26
N LEU A 234 11.58 -6.92 5.46
CA LEU A 234 11.29 -5.56 5.93
C LEU A 234 9.83 -5.39 6.37
N LEU A 235 8.91 -6.14 5.77
CA LEU A 235 7.50 -6.15 6.16
C LEU A 235 7.22 -7.09 7.34
N GLY A 236 8.22 -7.83 7.84
CA GLY A 236 8.03 -8.85 8.89
C GLY A 236 7.18 -10.03 8.45
N VAL A 237 7.10 -10.30 7.14
CA VAL A 237 6.27 -11.36 6.55
C VAL A 237 7.19 -12.47 6.06
N SER A 238 7.19 -13.64 6.71
CA SER A 238 7.99 -14.79 6.25
C SER A 238 7.57 -15.23 4.84
N SER A 239 8.49 -15.08 3.88
CA SER A 239 8.34 -15.56 2.51
C SER A 239 8.99 -16.93 2.38
N GLU A 240 8.26 -17.99 2.71
CA GLU A 240 8.75 -19.37 2.64
C GLU A 240 8.93 -19.93 1.21
N ARG A 241 8.75 -19.13 0.14
CA ARG A 241 8.68 -19.66 -1.24
C ARG A 241 9.90 -19.45 -2.14
N PHE A 242 11.01 -18.91 -1.67
CA PHE A 242 12.18 -18.69 -2.55
C PHE A 242 13.29 -19.73 -2.44
N LEU A 243 13.13 -20.78 -1.61
CA LEU A 243 14.15 -21.82 -1.42
C LEU A 243 13.97 -23.07 -2.31
N GLU A 244 12.86 -23.25 -3.03
CA GLU A 244 12.57 -24.51 -3.72
C GLU A 244 12.87 -24.55 -5.24
N HIS A 245 13.52 -23.54 -5.85
CA HIS A 245 13.78 -23.54 -7.30
C HIS A 245 15.25 -23.42 -7.69
N SER A 246 16.15 -23.82 -6.80
CA SER A 246 17.55 -24.08 -7.13
C SER A 246 17.94 -25.47 -6.67
N ASP A 247 17.20 -26.50 -7.11
CA ASP A 247 17.76 -27.84 -7.12
C ASP A 247 17.91 -28.34 -8.56
N THR A 248 19.18 -28.49 -8.88
CA THR A 248 19.76 -28.97 -10.11
C THR A 248 19.15 -30.29 -10.55
N LYS A 249 18.69 -30.33 -11.82
CA LYS A 249 18.53 -31.56 -12.59
C LYS A 249 19.77 -32.46 -12.42
N PRO A 250 19.65 -33.72 -11.97
CA PRO A 250 20.66 -34.70 -12.31
C PRO A 250 20.48 -35.09 -13.77
N ARG A 251 21.50 -34.77 -14.58
CA ARG A 251 21.74 -35.40 -15.89
C ARG A 251 21.85 -36.92 -15.66
N MET A 252 20.90 -37.71 -16.13
CA MET A 252 21.13 -39.12 -16.40
C MET A 252 21.97 -39.24 -17.67
N ALA A 253 23.18 -39.77 -17.53
CA ALA A 253 23.95 -40.38 -18.62
C ALA A 253 23.70 -41.91 -18.59
N PRO A 254 23.77 -42.60 -19.74
CA PRO A 254 23.41 -44.01 -19.85
C PRO A 254 24.60 -44.97 -19.67
N ALA A 255 24.25 -46.23 -19.40
CA ALA A 255 24.96 -47.48 -19.63
C ALA A 255 26.14 -47.88 -18.72
N CYS A 256 26.00 -49.03 -18.04
CA CYS A 256 26.78 -50.23 -18.38
C CYS A 256 26.13 -51.51 -17.83
N THR A 257 26.05 -52.49 -18.72
CA THR A 257 25.54 -53.86 -18.55
C THR A 257 26.66 -54.77 -18.03
N THR A 258 26.38 -55.59 -17.01
CA THR A 258 26.92 -56.94 -16.74
C THR A 258 25.94 -57.51 -15.70
N ILE A 259 25.19 -58.59 -15.90
CA ILE A 259 25.53 -59.97 -16.26
C ILE A 259 24.49 -60.51 -17.23
#